data_AF-A0AA87Q944-F1
#
_entry.id   AF-A0AA87Q944-F1
#
_cell.length_a   1.000
_cell.length_b   1.000
_cell.length_c   1.000
_cell.angle_alpha   90.00
_cell.angle_beta   90.00
_cell.angle_gamma   90.00
#
_symmetry.space_group_name_H-M   'P 1'
#
loop_
_entity.id
_entity.type
_entity.pdbx_description
1 polymer ?
#
loop_
_entity_poly.entity_id
_entity_poly.type
_entity_poly.pdbx_seq_one_letter_code
_entity_poly.pdbx_strand_id
1 'polypeptide(L)'
;MNGADSDHPQSGFALVAVLGLVLVASAILVPFSISARLRALTAENALRSFRYSRIEKTLSLHVAGQLATRRKHGDIDIPQADGMSRCDLGEYSITLGVQDHAGLIDLNKAGIPLLNIGFQALGFSEENASTLALATDNYRRPDRRAERELPAELVGETGYKHAAFEDVIELQDLVALQSVSPAAIANVFTVQTGSRTLSSKAVSDAINRVLESRASGSLPLSVSTAKPPAVTIFVRLFRNQKLEASSATVFDLAGDGFAYVASIPTVPEEAETTAYFGRDLPCGDFIAEPMLTAAADALK
;
A
#
# COMPACT_ATOMS: atom_id res chain seq x y z
N MET A 1 80.17 -34.33 41.63
CA MET A 1 79.79 -34.40 40.21
C MET A 1 78.43 -33.72 40.10
N ASN A 2 78.44 -32.43 39.78
CA ASN A 2 77.24 -31.59 39.66
C ASN A 2 76.95 -31.40 38.16
N GLY A 3 75.82 -31.91 37.68
CA GLY A 3 75.28 -31.59 36.36
C GLY A 3 73.97 -30.82 36.56
N ALA A 4 74.06 -29.50 36.42
CA ALA A 4 72.93 -28.59 36.48
C ALA A 4 72.31 -28.43 35.09
N ASP A 5 71.01 -28.74 35.01
CA ASP A 5 69.93 -27.94 34.44
C ASP A 5 70.22 -27.09 33.18
N SER A 6 69.68 -27.50 32.03
CA SER A 6 69.57 -26.64 30.85
C SER A 6 68.56 -27.19 29.83
N ASP A 7 67.26 -26.84 29.92
CA ASP A 7 66.37 -26.89 28.72
C ASP A 7 64.99 -26.18 28.83
N HIS A 8 64.93 -24.90 29.23
CA HIS A 8 63.64 -24.17 29.33
C HIS A 8 63.46 -22.77 28.67
N PRO A 9 64.32 -22.22 27.79
CA PRO A 9 64.03 -20.91 27.15
C PRO A 9 63.37 -20.96 25.75
N GLN A 10 63.50 -22.05 24.97
CA GLN A 10 63.01 -22.09 23.58
C GLN A 10 61.52 -22.47 23.43
N SER A 11 60.95 -23.19 24.40
CA SER A 11 59.54 -23.60 24.36
C SER A 11 58.58 -22.41 24.53
N GLY A 12 58.97 -21.39 25.31
CA GLY A 12 58.15 -20.20 25.55
C GLY A 12 58.00 -19.29 24.32
N PHE A 13 59.05 -19.11 23.51
CA PHE A 13 59.01 -18.27 22.31
C PHE A 13 58.16 -18.88 21.19
N ALA A 14 58.25 -20.21 21.01
CA ALA A 14 57.43 -20.93 20.03
C ALA A 14 55.93 -20.78 20.33
N LEU A 15 55.54 -20.84 21.61
CA LEU A 15 54.15 -20.64 22.02
C LEU A 15 53.65 -19.22 21.69
N VAL A 16 54.45 -18.19 21.97
CA VAL A 16 54.10 -16.80 21.66
C VAL A 16 53.97 -16.57 20.15
N ALA A 17 54.88 -17.13 19.35
CA ALA A 17 54.83 -17.03 17.89
C ALA A 17 53.58 -17.70 17.30
N VAL A 18 53.22 -18.90 17.78
CA VAL A 18 51.98 -19.60 17.37
C VAL A 18 50.74 -18.82 17.80
N LEU A 19 50.70 -18.31 19.04
CA LEU A 19 49.58 -17.52 19.52
C LEU A 19 49.40 -16.23 18.70
N GLY A 20 50.51 -15.55 18.36
CA GLY A 20 50.51 -14.39 17.49
C GLY A 20 50.01 -14.70 16.09
N LEU A 21 50.46 -15.79 15.48
CA LEU A 21 49.97 -16.25 14.17
C LEU A 21 48.47 -16.55 14.22
N VAL A 22 48.00 -17.27 15.25
CA VAL A 22 46.58 -17.60 15.43
C VAL A 22 45.74 -16.34 15.63
N LEU A 23 46.24 -15.35 16.38
CA LEU A 23 45.55 -14.07 16.56
C LEU A 23 45.43 -13.29 15.24
N VAL A 24 46.51 -13.20 14.46
CA VAL A 24 46.48 -12.53 13.15
C VAL A 24 45.58 -13.27 12.17
N ALA A 25 45.66 -14.60 12.11
CA ALA A 25 44.78 -15.42 11.28
C ALA A 25 43.31 -15.24 11.68
N SER A 26 43.00 -15.22 12.98
CA SER A 26 41.65 -14.99 13.50
C SER A 26 41.14 -13.58 13.17
N ALA A 27 41.99 -12.56 13.33
CA ALA A 27 41.66 -11.17 12.98
C ALA A 27 41.31 -11.00 11.49
N ILE A 28 41.89 -11.83 10.62
CA ILE A 28 41.57 -11.85 9.19
C ILE A 28 40.30 -12.67 8.92
N LEU A 29 40.12 -13.85 9.53
CA LEU A 29 39.01 -14.75 9.23
C LEU A 29 37.65 -14.28 9.77
N VAL A 30 37.63 -13.57 10.89
CA VAL A 30 36.40 -13.03 11.51
C VAL A 30 35.63 -12.09 10.56
N PRO A 31 36.23 -11.04 9.97
CA PRO A 31 35.50 -10.15 9.06
C PRO A 31 35.01 -10.86 7.79
N PHE A 32 35.75 -11.86 7.27
CA PHE A 32 35.26 -12.67 6.15
C PHE A 32 34.03 -13.49 6.53
N SER A 33 34.02 -14.10 7.70
CA SER A 33 32.89 -14.88 8.20
C SER A 33 31.66 -14.02 8.43
N ILE A 34 31.84 -12.83 9.02
CA ILE A 34 30.76 -11.85 9.21
C ILE A 34 30.23 -11.37 7.86
N SER A 35 31.12 -11.03 6.92
CA SER A 35 30.74 -10.58 5.57
C SER A 35 29.98 -11.66 4.80
N ALA A 36 30.43 -12.92 4.86
CA ALA A 36 29.74 -14.04 4.24
C ALA A 36 28.34 -14.25 4.84
N ARG A 37 28.23 -14.20 6.18
CA ARG A 37 26.94 -14.31 6.88
C ARG A 37 25.99 -13.17 6.52
N LEU A 38 26.48 -11.93 6.48
CA LEU A 38 25.69 -10.77 6.08
C LEU A 38 25.21 -10.91 4.64
N ARG A 39 26.08 -11.29 3.71
CA ARG A 39 25.68 -11.54 2.31
C ARG A 39 24.63 -12.64 2.20
N ALA A 40 24.77 -13.72 2.96
CA ALA A 40 23.79 -14.80 2.98
C ALA A 40 22.42 -14.30 3.48
N LEU A 41 22.39 -13.56 4.59
CA LEU A 41 21.16 -12.98 5.14
C LEU A 41 20.51 -11.96 4.18
N THR A 42 21.31 -11.10 3.55
CA THR A 42 20.80 -10.13 2.57
C THR A 42 20.24 -10.84 1.33
N ALA A 43 20.91 -11.87 0.82
CA ALA A 43 20.44 -12.64 -0.32
C ALA A 43 19.13 -13.39 0.01
N GLU A 44 19.02 -13.96 1.20
CA GLU A 44 17.81 -14.65 1.65
C GLU A 44 16.63 -13.67 1.77
N ASN A 45 16.83 -12.52 2.40
CA ASN A 45 15.79 -11.49 2.51
C ASN A 45 15.37 -10.96 1.14
N ALA A 46 16.31 -10.70 0.24
CA ALA A 46 16.01 -10.25 -1.12
C ALA A 46 15.19 -11.29 -1.91
N LEU A 47 15.56 -12.57 -1.82
CA LEU A 47 14.81 -13.66 -2.45
C LEU A 47 13.40 -13.77 -1.87
N ARG A 48 13.25 -13.62 -0.54
CA ARG A 48 11.96 -13.65 0.14
C ARG A 48 11.05 -12.51 -0.31
N SER A 49 11.54 -11.26 -0.30
CA SER A 49 10.78 -10.11 -0.80
C SER A 49 10.37 -10.28 -2.26
N PHE A 50 11.25 -10.84 -3.10
CA PHE A 50 10.91 -11.14 -4.49
C PHE A 50 9.78 -12.16 -4.62
N ARG A 51 9.81 -13.25 -3.84
CA ARG A 51 8.73 -14.25 -3.82
C ARG A 51 7.40 -13.63 -3.40
N TYR A 52 7.41 -12.81 -2.34
CA TYR A 52 6.20 -12.15 -1.84
C TYR A 52 5.59 -11.23 -2.89
N SER A 53 6.41 -10.34 -3.48
CA SER A 53 5.96 -9.45 -4.55
C SER A 53 5.39 -10.18 -5.77
N ARG A 54 5.97 -11.35 -6.12
CA ARG A 54 5.46 -12.18 -7.23
C ARG A 54 4.10 -12.79 -6.92
N ILE A 55 3.90 -13.30 -5.71
CA ILE A 55 2.62 -13.87 -5.27
C ILE A 55 1.56 -12.78 -5.25
N GLU A 56 1.86 -11.64 -4.63
CA GLU A 56 0.97 -10.48 -4.59
C GLU A 56 0.53 -10.02 -5.97
N LYS A 57 1.47 -9.83 -6.90
CA LYS A 57 1.15 -9.42 -8.27
C LYS A 57 0.28 -10.46 -8.99
N THR A 58 0.59 -11.74 -8.80
CA THR A 58 -0.15 -12.84 -9.44
C THR A 58 -1.58 -12.92 -8.90
N LEU A 59 -1.76 -12.79 -7.59
CA LEU A 59 -3.06 -12.80 -6.95
C LEU A 59 -3.89 -11.56 -7.33
N SER A 60 -3.28 -10.38 -7.36
CA SER A 60 -3.96 -9.16 -7.82
C SER A 60 -4.48 -9.29 -9.25
N LEU A 61 -3.66 -9.83 -10.17
CA LEU A 61 -4.07 -10.09 -11.55
C LEU A 61 -5.17 -11.16 -11.64
N HIS A 62 -5.09 -12.20 -10.82
CA HIS A 62 -6.10 -13.26 -10.78
C HIS A 62 -7.47 -12.71 -10.34
N VAL A 63 -7.50 -11.95 -9.24
CA VAL A 63 -8.72 -11.30 -8.74
C VAL A 63 -9.28 -10.34 -9.79
N ALA A 64 -8.44 -9.53 -10.44
CA ALA A 64 -8.89 -8.64 -11.52
C ALA A 64 -9.56 -9.44 -12.66
N GLY A 65 -8.96 -10.56 -13.08
CA GLY A 65 -9.51 -11.43 -14.12
C GLY A 65 -10.86 -12.07 -13.73
N GLN A 66 -11.00 -12.48 -12.46
CA GLN A 66 -12.26 -13.02 -11.96
C GLN A 66 -13.35 -11.95 -11.85
N LEU A 67 -13.04 -10.75 -11.35
CA LEU A 67 -13.98 -9.62 -11.32
C LEU A 67 -14.45 -9.26 -12.73
N ALA A 68 -13.53 -9.21 -13.70
CA ALA A 68 -13.89 -9.01 -15.11
C ALA A 68 -14.82 -10.12 -15.64
N THR A 69 -14.56 -11.37 -15.27
CA THR A 69 -15.40 -12.51 -15.68
C THR A 69 -16.79 -12.45 -15.06
N ARG A 70 -16.90 -12.17 -13.75
CA ARG A 70 -18.19 -11.98 -13.06
C ARG A 70 -19.02 -10.87 -13.71
N ARG A 71 -18.37 -9.74 -14.01
CA ARG A 71 -18.97 -8.61 -14.73
C ARG A 71 -19.51 -8.98 -16.10
N LYS A 72 -18.79 -9.80 -16.88
CA LYS A 72 -19.28 -10.31 -18.19
C LYS A 72 -20.56 -11.13 -18.05
N HIS A 73 -20.74 -11.80 -16.91
CA HIS A 73 -21.94 -12.60 -16.61
C HIS A 73 -23.06 -11.77 -15.94
N GLY A 74 -22.91 -10.44 -15.85
CA GLY A 74 -23.92 -9.54 -15.32
C GLY A 74 -23.85 -9.29 -13.81
N ASP A 75 -22.85 -9.85 -13.12
CA ASP A 75 -22.58 -9.57 -11.71
C ASP A 75 -21.70 -8.31 -11.60
N ILE A 76 -22.31 -7.20 -11.18
CA ILE A 76 -21.68 -5.87 -11.14
C ILE A 76 -21.23 -5.51 -9.72
N ASP A 77 -21.76 -6.19 -8.71
CA ASP A 77 -21.46 -5.90 -7.32
C ASP A 77 -20.19 -6.63 -6.88
N ILE A 78 -19.39 -5.97 -6.05
CA ILE A 78 -18.20 -6.60 -5.45
C ILE A 78 -18.70 -7.50 -4.32
N PRO A 79 -18.38 -8.82 -4.34
CA PRO A 79 -18.80 -9.73 -3.28
C PRO A 79 -18.31 -9.24 -1.91
N GLN A 80 -19.21 -9.22 -0.94
CA GLN A 80 -18.85 -9.01 0.45
C GLN A 80 -18.52 -10.36 1.09
N ALA A 81 -17.43 -10.42 1.85
CA ALA A 81 -17.14 -11.59 2.67
C ALA A 81 -18.13 -11.68 3.85
N ASP A 82 -19.18 -12.49 3.70
CA ASP A 82 -20.01 -12.97 4.81
C ASP A 82 -19.33 -14.18 5.52
N GLY A 83 -18.00 -14.10 5.73
CA GLY A 83 -17.21 -15.24 6.22
C GLY A 83 -15.70 -15.00 6.26
N MET A 84 -14.92 -16.08 6.35
CA MET A 84 -13.46 -16.03 6.54
C MET A 84 -12.77 -15.37 5.32
N SER A 85 -12.34 -14.12 5.47
CA SER A 85 -11.60 -13.36 4.43
C SER A 85 -10.13 -13.77 4.30
N ARG A 86 -9.69 -14.69 5.14
CA ARG A 86 -8.30 -15.15 5.26
C ARG A 86 -8.15 -16.56 4.70
N CYS A 87 -7.22 -16.72 3.77
CA CYS A 87 -6.77 -17.99 3.24
C CYS A 87 -5.60 -18.51 4.08
N ASP A 88 -5.80 -19.57 4.86
CA ASP A 88 -4.73 -20.16 5.66
C ASP A 88 -3.87 -21.14 4.83
N LEU A 89 -2.55 -21.00 4.97
CA LEU A 89 -1.52 -21.73 4.23
C LEU A 89 -0.42 -22.23 5.20
N GLY A 90 -0.84 -22.86 6.30
CA GLY A 90 0.07 -23.29 7.38
C GLY A 90 0.57 -22.11 8.21
N GLU A 91 1.88 -21.84 8.22
CA GLU A 91 2.44 -20.67 8.92
C GLU A 91 2.14 -19.34 8.20
N TYR A 92 1.73 -19.42 6.94
CA TYR A 92 1.34 -18.28 6.12
C TYR A 92 -0.16 -18.15 6.05
N SER A 93 -0.62 -16.94 5.72
CA SER A 93 -2.02 -16.71 5.38
C SER A 93 -2.15 -15.47 4.54
N ILE A 94 -3.17 -15.44 3.67
CA ILE A 94 -3.37 -14.39 2.68
C ILE A 94 -4.74 -13.77 2.88
N THR A 95 -4.83 -12.45 2.78
CA THR A 95 -6.11 -11.74 2.73
C THR A 95 -6.19 -10.93 1.44
N LEU A 96 -7.35 -10.99 0.80
CA LEU A 96 -7.66 -10.24 -0.42
C LEU A 96 -8.69 -9.17 -0.11
N GLY A 97 -8.60 -8.02 -0.77
CA GLY A 97 -9.60 -6.95 -0.67
C GLY A 97 -9.74 -6.16 -1.96
N VAL A 98 -10.88 -5.48 -2.13
CA VAL A 98 -11.15 -4.64 -3.30
C VAL A 98 -11.79 -3.32 -2.87
N GLN A 99 -11.19 -2.21 -3.27
CA GLN A 99 -11.80 -0.89 -3.21
C GLN A 99 -12.41 -0.54 -4.56
N ASP A 100 -13.71 -0.30 -4.58
CA ASP A 100 -14.40 0.25 -5.74
C ASP A 100 -14.12 1.76 -5.85
N HIS A 101 -13.60 2.22 -6.98
CA HIS A 101 -13.34 3.65 -7.17
C HIS A 101 -14.63 4.46 -7.32
N ALA A 102 -15.77 3.83 -7.65
CA ALA A 102 -17.07 4.53 -7.66
C ALA A 102 -17.46 5.07 -6.27
N GLY A 103 -16.83 4.56 -5.21
CA GLY A 103 -16.94 5.03 -3.83
C GLY A 103 -15.86 6.02 -3.39
N LEU A 104 -14.98 6.44 -4.30
CA LEU A 104 -13.91 7.41 -4.06
C LEU A 104 -14.22 8.74 -4.76
N ILE A 105 -13.66 9.83 -4.22
CA ILE A 105 -13.86 11.18 -4.74
C ILE A 105 -12.88 11.46 -5.88
N ASP A 106 -13.40 11.76 -7.07
CA ASP A 106 -12.57 12.07 -8.24
C ASP A 106 -11.95 13.46 -8.15
N LEU A 107 -10.62 13.57 -8.01
CA LEU A 107 -9.93 14.86 -7.92
C LEU A 107 -10.14 15.73 -9.16
N ASN A 108 -10.27 15.13 -10.33
CA ASN A 108 -10.36 15.82 -11.60
C ASN A 108 -11.77 16.27 -11.96
N LYS A 109 -12.81 15.75 -11.29
CA LYS A 109 -14.21 16.01 -11.65
C LYS A 109 -15.10 16.43 -10.49
N ALA A 110 -14.76 16.09 -9.25
CA ALA A 110 -15.52 16.47 -8.08
C ALA A 110 -15.66 18.00 -7.94
N GLY A 111 -16.79 18.42 -7.39
CA GLY A 111 -16.99 19.79 -6.95
C GLY A 111 -16.40 20.01 -5.55
N ILE A 112 -16.18 21.28 -5.21
CA ILE A 112 -15.66 21.71 -3.89
C ILE A 112 -16.38 21.03 -2.71
N PRO A 113 -17.72 20.84 -2.69
CA PRO A 113 -18.38 20.17 -1.56
C PRO A 113 -17.92 18.73 -1.32
N LEU A 114 -17.69 17.95 -2.39
CA LEU A 114 -17.19 16.57 -2.27
C LEU A 114 -15.71 16.56 -1.88
N LEU A 115 -14.89 17.45 -2.44
CA LEU A 115 -13.49 17.59 -2.05
C LEU A 115 -13.35 17.90 -0.54
N ASN A 116 -14.18 18.81 -0.01
CA ASN A 116 -14.21 19.14 1.41
C ASN A 116 -14.53 17.89 2.27
N ILE A 117 -15.53 17.10 1.89
CA ILE A 117 -15.84 15.83 2.58
C ILE A 117 -14.65 14.88 2.58
N GLY A 118 -13.95 14.77 1.45
CA GLY A 118 -12.76 13.93 1.35
C GLY A 118 -11.67 14.37 2.32
N PHE A 119 -11.37 15.66 2.41
CA PHE A 119 -10.36 16.15 3.36
C PHE A 119 -10.81 15.97 4.81
N GLN A 120 -12.10 16.10 5.13
CA GLN A 120 -12.59 15.75 6.48
C GLN A 120 -12.43 14.24 6.77
N ALA A 121 -12.60 13.38 5.76
CA ALA A 121 -12.38 11.94 5.90
C ALA A 121 -10.89 11.59 6.16
N LEU A 122 -9.97 12.47 5.77
CA LEU A 122 -8.54 12.41 6.14
C LEU A 122 -8.23 13.00 7.53
N GLY A 123 -9.24 13.49 8.25
CA GLY A 123 -9.09 14.01 9.62
C GLY A 123 -8.86 15.52 9.71
N PHE A 124 -8.93 16.28 8.62
CA PHE A 124 -8.82 17.74 8.67
C PHE A 124 -10.09 18.37 9.25
N SER A 125 -9.92 19.49 9.98
CA SER A 125 -11.05 20.31 10.44
C SER A 125 -11.87 20.83 9.25
N GLU A 126 -13.12 21.21 9.47
CA GLU A 126 -13.98 21.72 8.40
C GLU A 126 -13.39 22.94 7.68
N GLU A 127 -12.76 23.85 8.42
CA GLU A 127 -12.08 25.03 7.88
C GLU A 127 -10.89 24.64 6.99
N ASN A 128 -9.99 23.79 7.51
CA ASN A 128 -8.81 23.34 6.74
C ASN A 128 -9.25 22.51 5.53
N ALA A 129 -10.24 21.65 5.67
CA ALA A 129 -10.80 20.85 4.59
C ALA A 129 -11.44 21.72 3.49
N SER A 130 -12.12 22.79 3.85
CA SER A 130 -12.66 23.77 2.89
C SER A 130 -11.54 24.50 2.14
N THR A 131 -10.48 24.89 2.85
CA THR A 131 -9.31 25.53 2.25
C THR A 131 -8.59 24.59 1.29
N LEU A 132 -8.34 23.33 1.70
CA LEU A 132 -7.73 22.32 0.85
C LEU A 132 -8.60 21.99 -0.37
N ALA A 133 -9.93 21.93 -0.22
CA ALA A 133 -10.83 21.75 -1.36
C ALA A 133 -10.72 22.88 -2.40
N LEU A 134 -10.58 24.12 -1.96
CA LEU A 134 -10.33 25.26 -2.85
C LEU A 134 -8.93 25.18 -3.47
N ALA A 135 -7.91 24.80 -2.70
CA ALA A 135 -6.54 24.64 -3.19
C ALA A 135 -6.46 23.56 -4.28
N THR A 136 -7.08 22.39 -4.07
CA THR A 136 -7.17 21.31 -5.06
C THR A 136 -7.92 21.75 -6.32
N ASP A 137 -8.98 22.54 -6.17
CA ASP A 137 -9.72 23.07 -7.30
C ASP A 137 -8.90 24.10 -8.11
N ASN A 138 -8.15 24.98 -7.44
CA ASN A 138 -7.18 25.87 -8.10
C ASN A 138 -6.05 25.08 -8.77
N TYR A 139 -5.55 24.04 -8.08
CA TYR A 139 -4.46 23.19 -8.54
C TYR A 139 -4.72 22.60 -9.93
N ARG A 140 -5.93 22.08 -10.16
CA ARG A 140 -6.28 21.43 -11.44
C ARG A 140 -6.83 22.36 -12.52
N ARG A 141 -7.16 23.61 -12.18
CA ARG A 141 -7.83 24.54 -13.09
C ARG A 141 -6.83 25.21 -14.04
N PRO A 142 -7.08 25.20 -15.37
CA PRO A 142 -6.19 25.86 -16.33
C PRO A 142 -6.31 27.39 -16.31
N ASP A 143 -7.45 27.94 -15.89
CA ASP A 143 -7.67 29.39 -15.81
C ASP A 143 -7.31 29.93 -14.42
N ARG A 144 -6.36 30.88 -14.40
CA ARG A 144 -5.83 31.50 -13.19
C ARG A 144 -6.62 32.70 -12.67
N ARG A 145 -7.54 33.23 -13.48
CA ARG A 145 -8.22 34.51 -13.19
C ARG A 145 -9.15 34.46 -11.98
N ALA A 146 -9.56 33.27 -11.56
CA ALA A 146 -10.48 33.04 -10.44
C ALA A 146 -9.78 32.44 -9.21
N GLU A 147 -8.44 32.36 -9.21
CA GLU A 147 -7.69 31.84 -8.08
C GLU A 147 -7.85 32.76 -6.86
N ARG A 148 -7.96 32.11 -5.71
CA ARG A 148 -7.94 32.78 -4.41
C ARG A 148 -6.58 32.56 -3.77
N GLU A 149 -6.06 33.60 -3.15
CA GLU A 149 -4.95 33.46 -2.21
C GLU A 149 -5.43 32.63 -1.02
N LEU A 150 -4.65 31.62 -0.66
CA LEU A 150 -4.93 30.68 0.43
C LEU A 150 -3.75 30.65 1.40
N PRO A 151 -3.94 30.23 2.66
CA PRO A 151 -2.88 30.15 3.66
C PRO A 151 -1.68 29.32 3.20
N ALA A 152 -0.49 29.92 3.26
CA ALA A 152 0.76 29.29 2.83
C ALA A 152 1.13 28.08 3.69
N GLU A 153 0.69 28.03 4.95
CA GLU A 153 0.95 26.88 5.83
C GLU A 153 0.27 25.60 5.36
N LEU A 154 -0.81 25.72 4.58
CA LEU A 154 -1.58 24.58 4.09
C LEU A 154 -1.23 24.22 2.64
N VAL A 155 -1.05 25.23 1.80
CA VAL A 155 -0.90 25.06 0.34
C VAL A 155 0.57 25.05 -0.08
N GLY A 156 1.44 25.69 0.70
CA GLY A 156 2.81 25.97 0.31
C GLY A 156 2.95 27.23 -0.55
N GLU A 157 4.21 27.64 -0.75
CA GLU A 157 4.56 28.80 -1.58
C GLU A 157 4.73 28.44 -3.06
N THR A 158 4.78 27.14 -3.36
CA THR A 158 4.82 26.63 -4.73
C THR A 158 3.46 26.83 -5.38
N GLY A 159 3.45 27.47 -6.55
CA GLY A 159 2.22 27.69 -7.31
C GLY A 159 1.55 26.38 -7.74
N TYR A 160 0.30 26.49 -8.18
CA TYR A 160 -0.53 25.40 -8.65
C TYR A 160 -0.06 24.82 -10.00
N LYS A 161 -0.29 23.52 -10.24
CA LYS A 161 0.05 22.83 -11.50
C LYS A 161 -0.74 23.35 -12.70
N HIS A 162 -1.99 23.76 -12.50
CA HIS A 162 -2.96 24.15 -13.53
C HIS A 162 -3.24 23.07 -14.59
N ALA A 163 -3.12 21.82 -14.20
CA ALA A 163 -3.41 20.66 -15.05
C ALA A 163 -4.09 19.58 -14.22
N ALA A 164 -4.74 18.64 -14.91
CA ALA A 164 -5.35 17.50 -14.24
C ALA A 164 -4.32 16.74 -13.39
N PHE A 165 -4.80 16.19 -12.28
CA PHE A 165 -4.09 15.21 -11.49
C PHE A 165 -3.90 13.95 -12.35
N GLU A 166 -2.66 13.50 -12.46
CA GLU A 166 -2.24 12.24 -13.06
C GLU A 166 -2.23 11.13 -12.00
N ASP A 167 -1.96 11.48 -10.75
CA ASP A 167 -1.99 10.59 -9.60
C ASP A 167 -2.59 11.31 -8.37
N VAL A 168 -3.19 10.54 -7.47
CA VAL A 168 -3.70 11.09 -6.19
C VAL A 168 -2.58 11.58 -5.30
N ILE A 169 -1.35 11.05 -5.46
CA ILE A 169 -0.21 11.42 -4.64
C ILE A 169 0.24 12.87 -4.84
N GLU A 170 -0.07 13.48 -6.00
CA GLU A 170 0.20 14.90 -6.27
C GLU A 170 -0.51 15.83 -5.28
N LEU A 171 -1.50 15.34 -4.53
CA LEU A 171 -2.03 16.08 -3.38
C LEU A 171 -0.96 16.44 -2.35
N GLN A 172 0.13 15.68 -2.25
CA GLN A 172 1.27 15.97 -1.37
C GLN A 172 2.12 17.17 -1.84
N ASP A 173 1.84 17.74 -3.01
CA ASP A 173 2.38 19.06 -3.38
C ASP A 173 1.85 20.15 -2.43
N LEU A 174 0.67 19.93 -1.83
CA LEU A 174 0.13 20.78 -0.77
C LEU A 174 0.80 20.43 0.56
N VAL A 175 1.39 21.43 1.23
CA VAL A 175 2.17 21.27 2.48
C VAL A 175 1.40 20.48 3.55
N ALA A 176 0.11 20.76 3.73
CA ALA A 176 -0.71 20.08 4.73
C ALA A 176 -0.85 18.56 4.51
N LEU A 177 -0.63 18.08 3.28
CA LEU A 177 -0.84 16.69 2.89
C LEU A 177 0.47 15.89 2.82
N GLN A 178 1.63 16.53 2.96
CA GLN A 178 2.93 15.86 2.92
C GLN A 178 3.12 14.80 4.01
N SER A 179 2.46 14.97 5.16
CA SER A 179 2.48 14.00 6.26
C SER A 179 1.40 12.93 6.16
N VAL A 180 0.43 13.07 5.25
CA VAL A 180 -0.64 12.10 5.06
C VAL A 180 -0.11 10.97 4.16
N SER A 181 -0.27 9.72 4.60
CA SER A 181 0.27 8.59 3.87
C SER A 181 -0.39 8.45 2.47
N PRO A 182 0.36 8.00 1.44
CA PRO A 182 -0.19 7.75 0.10
C PRO A 182 -1.43 6.85 0.12
N ALA A 183 -1.41 5.83 0.99
CA ALA A 183 -2.49 4.87 1.13
C ALA A 183 -3.76 5.52 1.73
N ALA A 184 -3.62 6.41 2.73
CA ALA A 184 -4.75 7.15 3.27
C ALA A 184 -5.39 8.07 2.22
N ILE A 185 -4.57 8.79 1.44
CA ILE A 185 -5.06 9.62 0.32
C ILE A 185 -5.84 8.77 -0.69
N ALA A 186 -5.27 7.63 -1.10
CA ALA A 186 -5.90 6.73 -2.07
C ALA A 186 -7.15 5.99 -1.56
N ASN A 187 -7.45 6.05 -0.26
CA ASN A 187 -8.69 5.52 0.33
C ASN A 187 -9.88 6.47 0.17
N VAL A 188 -9.59 7.72 -0.14
CA VAL A 188 -10.58 8.79 -0.19
C VAL A 188 -10.73 9.30 -1.61
N PHE A 189 -9.61 9.40 -2.32
CA PHE A 189 -9.53 10.04 -3.61
C PHE A 189 -9.13 9.09 -4.74
N THR A 190 -9.52 9.46 -5.95
CA THR A 190 -9.13 8.80 -7.20
C THR A 190 -8.99 9.83 -8.32
N VAL A 191 -8.29 9.46 -9.38
CA VAL A 191 -8.24 10.23 -10.64
C VAL A 191 -8.89 9.47 -11.81
N GLN A 192 -9.41 8.26 -11.54
CA GLN A 192 -9.75 7.28 -12.57
C GLN A 192 -11.24 7.28 -12.96
N THR A 193 -12.13 7.88 -12.17
CA THR A 193 -13.57 7.61 -12.35
C THR A 193 -14.23 8.45 -13.42
N GLY A 194 -13.73 9.67 -13.65
CA GLY A 194 -14.40 10.66 -14.48
C GLY A 194 -15.74 11.16 -13.90
N SER A 195 -16.08 10.81 -12.66
CA SER A 195 -17.38 11.06 -12.05
C SER A 195 -17.39 12.35 -11.22
N ARG A 196 -18.51 13.09 -11.27
CA ARG A 196 -18.75 14.25 -10.38
C ARG A 196 -19.49 13.87 -9.09
N THR A 197 -19.87 12.60 -8.96
CA THR A 197 -20.74 12.08 -7.89
C THR A 197 -20.18 10.79 -7.31
N LEU A 198 -20.60 10.48 -6.08
CA LEU A 198 -20.19 9.28 -5.36
C LEU A 198 -21.31 8.23 -5.33
N SER A 199 -21.00 6.96 -5.57
CA SER A 199 -21.96 5.86 -5.48
C SER A 199 -22.19 5.46 -4.02
N SER A 200 -23.44 5.55 -3.55
CA SER A 200 -23.81 5.18 -2.17
C SER A 200 -23.53 3.70 -1.82
N LYS A 201 -23.47 2.82 -2.82
CA LYS A 201 -23.21 1.38 -2.64
C LYS A 201 -21.73 1.04 -2.43
N ALA A 202 -20.84 1.98 -2.75
CA ALA A 202 -19.40 1.78 -2.79
C ALA A 202 -18.62 2.70 -1.85
N VAL A 203 -19.29 3.67 -1.22
CA VAL A 203 -18.69 4.67 -0.33
C VAL A 203 -17.82 4.00 0.72
N SER A 204 -16.59 4.49 0.89
CA SER A 204 -15.69 4.00 1.91
C SER A 204 -16.15 4.38 3.32
N ASP A 205 -15.81 3.56 4.31
CA ASP A 205 -16.19 3.79 5.71
C ASP A 205 -15.68 5.14 6.25
N ALA A 206 -14.52 5.59 5.77
CA ALA A 206 -13.96 6.90 6.10
C ALA A 206 -14.90 8.04 5.68
N ILE A 207 -15.44 7.98 4.47
CA ILE A 207 -16.39 8.97 3.97
C ILE A 207 -17.73 8.81 4.69
N ASN A 208 -18.24 7.59 4.87
CA ASN A 208 -19.51 7.35 5.57
C ASN A 208 -19.55 7.99 6.96
N ARG A 209 -18.47 7.87 7.76
CA ARG A 209 -18.37 8.51 9.09
C ARG A 209 -18.53 10.04 9.04
N VAL A 210 -18.02 10.69 7.99
CA VAL A 210 -18.17 12.15 7.79
C VAL A 210 -19.59 12.49 7.33
N LEU A 211 -20.21 11.65 6.50
CA LEU A 211 -21.58 11.88 6.03
C LEU A 211 -22.60 11.72 7.17
N GLU A 212 -22.42 10.72 8.03
CA GLU A 212 -23.27 10.45 9.19
C GLU A 212 -23.23 11.59 10.22
N SER A 213 -22.05 12.18 10.44
CA SER A 213 -21.90 13.31 11.39
C SER A 213 -22.54 14.62 10.90
N ARG A 214 -22.83 14.73 9.60
CA ARG A 214 -23.40 15.92 8.95
C ARG A 214 -24.92 15.93 8.81
N ALA A 215 -25.63 15.05 9.53
CA ALA A 215 -27.07 14.81 9.39
C ALA A 215 -27.90 16.05 8.97
N SER A 216 -28.50 15.97 7.76
CA SER A 216 -29.55 16.82 7.14
C SER A 216 -29.18 17.67 5.91
N GLY A 217 -27.96 17.62 5.39
CA GLY A 217 -27.61 18.28 4.12
C GLY A 217 -27.73 17.35 2.91
N SER A 218 -28.48 17.73 1.88
CA SER A 218 -28.58 16.99 0.61
C SER A 218 -27.21 16.90 -0.07
N LEU A 219 -26.50 15.81 0.17
CA LEU A 219 -25.23 15.51 -0.48
C LEU A 219 -25.48 15.12 -1.94
N PRO A 220 -24.60 15.48 -2.89
CA PRO A 220 -24.65 14.98 -4.26
C PRO A 220 -24.15 13.52 -4.33
N LEU A 221 -24.69 12.65 -3.47
CA LEU A 221 -24.58 11.20 -3.62
C LEU A 221 -25.55 10.83 -4.72
N SER A 222 -25.02 10.47 -5.88
CA SER A 222 -25.83 9.89 -6.95
C SER A 222 -25.44 8.44 -7.06
N VAL A 223 -26.43 7.56 -7.00
CA VAL A 223 -26.24 6.15 -7.32
C VAL A 223 -25.90 6.09 -8.80
N SER A 224 -24.60 6.12 -9.11
CA SER A 224 -24.15 5.81 -10.45
C SER A 224 -24.35 4.30 -10.64
N THR A 225 -25.27 3.94 -11.52
CA THR A 225 -25.40 2.56 -12.03
C THR A 225 -24.33 2.27 -13.10
N ALA A 226 -23.42 3.21 -13.35
CA ALA A 226 -22.32 2.98 -14.25
C ALA A 226 -21.34 1.98 -13.62
N LYS A 227 -21.13 0.89 -14.35
CA LYS A 227 -19.93 0.06 -14.37
C LYS A 227 -18.74 0.74 -13.67
N PRO A 228 -18.21 0.21 -12.55
CA PRO A 228 -17.12 0.87 -11.83
C PRO A 228 -15.94 1.04 -12.81
N PRO A 229 -15.47 2.28 -12.99
CA PRO A 229 -14.44 2.60 -13.96
C PRO A 229 -13.11 1.98 -13.52
N ALA A 230 -12.79 2.00 -12.23
CA ALA A 230 -11.58 1.41 -11.70
C ALA A 230 -11.80 0.71 -10.36
N VAL A 231 -10.88 -0.18 -10.00
CA VAL A 231 -10.81 -0.86 -8.70
C VAL A 231 -9.37 -0.90 -8.22
N THR A 232 -9.17 -0.82 -6.91
CA THR A 232 -7.89 -1.17 -6.29
C THR A 232 -8.01 -2.55 -5.66
N ILE A 233 -7.11 -3.46 -6.01
CA ILE A 233 -7.03 -4.79 -5.41
C ILE A 233 -5.87 -4.81 -4.42
N PHE A 234 -6.17 -5.33 -3.23
CA PHE A 234 -5.22 -5.47 -2.14
C PHE A 234 -4.91 -6.94 -1.91
N VAL A 235 -3.63 -7.23 -1.74
CA VAL A 235 -3.16 -8.55 -1.32
C VAL A 235 -2.27 -8.35 -0.11
N ARG A 236 -2.56 -9.09 0.96
CA ARG A 236 -1.78 -9.07 2.19
C ARG A 236 -1.29 -10.46 2.48
N LEU A 237 0.00 -10.58 2.76
CA LEU A 237 0.65 -11.82 3.16
C LEU A 237 1.10 -11.70 4.61
N PHE A 238 0.62 -12.63 5.43
CA PHE A 238 1.00 -12.75 6.82
C PHE A 238 1.79 -14.03 7.03
N ARG A 239 2.75 -13.99 7.97
CA ARG A 239 3.44 -15.15 8.52
C ARG A 239 3.32 -15.13 10.04
N ASN A 240 2.81 -16.19 10.64
CA ASN A 240 2.58 -16.25 12.09
C ASN A 240 1.84 -15.01 12.62
N GLN A 241 0.80 -14.59 11.89
CA GLN A 241 -0.01 -13.38 12.14
C GLN A 241 0.68 -12.03 11.95
N LYS A 242 1.99 -11.98 11.70
CA LYS A 242 2.71 -10.76 11.35
C LYS A 242 2.55 -10.45 9.87
N LEU A 243 2.25 -9.19 9.52
CA LEU A 243 2.26 -8.75 8.13
C LEU A 243 3.71 -8.77 7.62
N GLU A 244 3.95 -9.55 6.57
CA GLU A 244 5.27 -9.68 5.94
C GLU A 244 5.35 -8.88 4.64
N ALA A 245 4.23 -8.83 3.91
CA ALA A 245 4.12 -8.07 2.67
C ALA A 245 2.67 -7.65 2.41
N SER A 246 2.53 -6.53 1.72
CA SER A 246 1.25 -6.08 1.18
C SER A 246 1.46 -5.43 -0.18
N SER A 247 0.42 -5.47 -1.01
CA SER A 247 0.36 -4.69 -2.24
C SER A 247 -1.03 -4.10 -2.42
N ALA A 248 -1.07 -2.97 -3.12
CA ALA A 248 -2.28 -2.29 -3.57
C ALA A 248 -2.09 -1.95 -5.05
N THR A 249 -2.93 -2.53 -5.91
CA THR A 249 -2.81 -2.39 -7.36
C THR A 249 -4.08 -1.82 -7.96
N VAL A 250 -3.95 -0.73 -8.71
CA VAL A 250 -5.07 -0.06 -9.39
C VAL A 250 -5.26 -0.68 -10.76
N PHE A 251 -6.50 -1.05 -11.05
CA PHE A 251 -6.97 -1.55 -12.32
C PHE A 251 -8.08 -0.67 -12.86
N ASP A 252 -7.98 -0.28 -14.12
CA ASP A 252 -9.03 0.46 -14.85
C ASP A 252 -9.76 -0.47 -15.82
N LEU A 253 -11.01 -0.16 -16.10
CA LEU A 253 -11.86 -0.94 -16.99
C LEU A 253 -11.49 -0.61 -18.44
N ALA A 254 -10.78 -1.53 -19.08
CA ALA A 254 -10.46 -1.48 -20.49
C ALA A 254 -11.35 -2.46 -21.28
N GLY A 255 -12.42 -1.94 -21.89
CA GLY A 255 -13.39 -2.75 -22.62
C GLY A 255 -14.16 -3.69 -21.69
N ASP A 256 -14.02 -5.01 -21.89
CA ASP A 256 -14.64 -6.04 -21.05
C ASP A 256 -13.70 -6.61 -19.98
N GLY A 257 -12.52 -6.01 -19.79
CA GLY A 257 -11.50 -6.47 -18.85
C GLY A 257 -10.96 -5.36 -17.97
N PHE A 258 -10.08 -5.73 -17.04
CA PHE A 258 -9.32 -4.81 -16.22
C PHE A 258 -7.88 -4.74 -16.73
N ALA A 259 -7.39 -3.51 -16.93
CA ALA A 259 -6.01 -3.22 -17.28
C ALA A 259 -5.27 -2.66 -16.07
N TYR A 260 -4.03 -3.10 -15.87
CA TYR A 260 -3.16 -2.53 -14.85
C TYR A 260 -2.89 -1.06 -15.15
N VAL A 261 -2.99 -0.20 -14.14
CA VAL A 261 -2.69 1.23 -14.25
C VAL A 261 -1.50 1.61 -13.39
N ALA A 262 -1.57 1.30 -12.10
CA ALA A 262 -0.58 1.75 -11.12
C ALA A 262 -0.50 0.81 -9.91
N SER A 263 0.57 0.95 -9.14
CA SER A 263 0.71 0.35 -7.82
C SER A 263 0.81 1.45 -6.77
N ILE A 264 0.06 1.32 -5.68
CA ILE A 264 0.06 2.27 -4.58
C ILE A 264 1.13 1.80 -3.58
N PRO A 265 2.07 2.66 -3.17
CA PRO A 265 3.03 2.32 -2.13
C PRO A 265 2.30 1.93 -0.83
N THR A 266 2.53 0.72 -0.35
CA THR A 266 2.03 0.26 0.96
C THR A 266 3.16 0.31 1.97
N VAL A 267 2.91 0.90 3.14
CA VAL A 267 3.90 0.92 4.23
C VAL A 267 3.76 -0.38 5.03
N PRO A 268 4.86 -1.13 5.27
CA PRO A 268 4.81 -2.40 6.01
C PRO A 268 4.44 -2.28 7.51
N GLU A 269 4.41 -1.07 8.07
CA GLU A 269 4.67 -0.86 9.50
C GLU A 269 3.65 0.01 10.25
N GLU A 270 2.46 0.28 9.71
CA GLU A 270 1.41 0.91 10.52
C GLU A 270 0.57 -0.15 11.22
N ALA A 271 0.65 -0.07 12.55
CA ALA A 271 0.00 -0.90 13.55
C ALA A 271 -1.46 -1.19 13.20
N GLU A 272 -1.85 -2.43 13.46
CA GLU A 272 -3.21 -2.84 13.77
C GLU A 272 -4.31 -2.31 12.84
N THR A 273 -4.75 -3.19 11.95
CA THR A 273 -6.17 -3.47 11.75
C THR A 273 -7.16 -2.35 11.40
N THR A 274 -6.72 -1.13 11.13
CA THR A 274 -7.61 0.04 11.05
C THR A 274 -7.37 0.93 9.83
N ALA A 275 -6.24 0.78 9.14
CA ALA A 275 -5.97 1.41 7.85
C ALA A 275 -6.44 0.52 6.67
N TYR A 276 -7.64 -0.06 6.78
CA TYR A 276 -8.15 -0.98 5.76
C TYR A 276 -8.90 -0.26 4.65
N PHE A 277 -8.64 -0.74 3.44
CA PHE A 277 -9.10 -0.17 2.18
C PHE A 277 -10.05 -1.15 1.50
N GLY A 278 -11.25 -0.71 1.18
CA GLY A 278 -12.23 -1.50 0.46
C GLY A 278 -12.79 -2.70 1.23
N ARG A 279 -13.47 -3.57 0.49
CA ARG A 279 -14.18 -4.73 1.01
C ARG A 279 -13.29 -5.96 0.93
N ASP A 280 -13.16 -6.69 2.03
CA ASP A 280 -12.50 -7.99 2.06
C ASP A 280 -13.24 -8.97 1.14
N LEU A 281 -12.47 -9.75 0.38
CA LEU A 281 -13.02 -10.78 -0.50
C LEU A 281 -13.05 -12.14 0.19
N PRO A 282 -14.09 -12.95 -0.02
CA PRO A 282 -14.14 -14.32 0.48
C PRO A 282 -13.06 -15.17 -0.20
N CYS A 283 -12.19 -15.80 0.59
CA CYS A 283 -11.06 -16.58 0.08
C CYS A 283 -11.51 -17.67 -0.90
N GLY A 284 -12.50 -18.49 -0.51
CA GLY A 284 -12.93 -19.66 -1.30
C GLY A 284 -13.59 -19.31 -2.64
N ASP A 285 -14.08 -18.08 -2.78
CA ASP A 285 -14.72 -17.60 -4.01
C ASP A 285 -13.71 -17.08 -5.04
N PHE A 286 -12.53 -16.67 -4.57
CA PHE A 286 -11.52 -16.01 -5.38
C PHE A 286 -10.23 -16.81 -5.55
N ILE A 287 -9.91 -17.69 -4.61
CA ILE A 287 -8.72 -18.53 -4.66
C ILE A 287 -9.14 -19.99 -4.57
N ALA A 288 -9.00 -20.71 -5.69
CA ALA A 288 -9.21 -22.15 -5.73
C ALA A 288 -8.10 -22.89 -4.97
N GLU A 289 -8.44 -24.07 -4.42
CA GLU A 289 -7.51 -24.92 -3.65
C GLU A 289 -6.16 -25.20 -4.35
N PRO A 290 -6.10 -25.52 -5.66
CA PRO A 290 -4.81 -25.72 -6.33
C PRO A 290 -3.91 -24.48 -6.33
N MET A 291 -4.52 -23.28 -6.34
CA MET A 291 -3.78 -22.02 -6.28
C MET A 291 -3.27 -21.74 -4.87
N LEU A 292 -4.02 -22.14 -3.83
CA LEU A 292 -3.54 -22.12 -2.44
C LEU A 292 -2.33 -23.05 -2.27
N THR A 293 -2.38 -24.26 -2.82
CA THR A 293 -1.25 -25.21 -2.76
C THR A 293 -0.02 -24.65 -3.46
N ALA A 294 -0.18 -24.11 -4.67
CA ALA A 294 0.92 -23.48 -5.42
C ALA A 294 1.51 -22.26 -4.68
N ALA A 295 0.67 -21.44 -4.05
CA ALA A 295 1.13 -20.32 -3.24
C ALA A 295 1.89 -20.79 -2.00
N ALA A 296 1.40 -21.82 -1.30
CA ALA A 296 2.09 -22.40 -0.15
C ALA A 296 3.46 -22.96 -0.52
N ASP A 297 3.58 -23.62 -1.68
CA ASP A 297 4.86 -24.15 -2.14
C ASP A 297 5.83 -23.06 -2.60
N ALA A 298 5.34 -21.96 -3.17
CA ALA A 298 6.17 -20.81 -3.53
C ALA A 298 6.67 -20.00 -2.31
N LEU A 299 6.01 -20.13 -1.16
CA LEU A 299 6.36 -19.45 0.10
C LEU A 299 7.39 -20.21 0.93
N LYS A 300 7.55 -21.52 0.70
CA LYS A 300 8.61 -22.37 1.29
C LYS A 300 9.98 -22.10 0.65
#